data_AF-A0A3A5UWP1-F1
#
_entry.id   AF-A0A3A5UWP1-F1
#
_cell.length_a   1.000
_cell.length_b   1.000
_cell.length_c   1.000
_cell.angle_alpha   90.00
_cell.angle_beta   90.00
_cell.angle_gamma   90.00
#
_symmetry.space_group_name_H-M   'P 1'
#
loop_
_entity.id
_entity.type
_entity.pdbx_description
1 polymer ?
#
loop_
_entity_poly.entity_id
_entity_poly.type
_entity_poly.pdbx_seq_one_letter_code
_entity_poly.pdbx_strand_id
1 'polypeptide(L)'
;MFDLLNKKYLISIERLHLIAGFSLVLSGIMVYFIDGIEMALSWGVFGAMYISMSDIGEDDMSEEKRNQSSHSIRRLFGYAGASFSLVLVFYYLTKII
;
A
#
# COMPACT_ATOMS: atom_id res chain seq x y z
N MET A 1 9.35 32.27 -6.11
CA MET A 1 8.04 31.97 -5.48
C MET A 1 7.10 31.36 -6.52
N PHE A 2 7.48 30.23 -7.13
CA PHE A 2 6.66 29.58 -8.18
C PHE A 2 6.89 28.05 -8.27
N ASP A 3 7.49 27.41 -7.26
CA ASP A 3 7.79 25.97 -7.29
C ASP A 3 6.80 25.08 -6.50
N LEU A 4 5.79 25.67 -5.86
CA LEU A 4 4.83 24.90 -5.05
C LEU A 4 3.66 24.31 -5.85
N LEU A 5 3.49 24.69 -7.12
CA LEU A 5 2.33 24.28 -7.95
C LEU A 5 2.50 22.96 -8.70
N ASN A 6 3.71 22.40 -8.76
CA ASN A 6 4.00 21.16 -9.51
C ASN A 6 4.31 19.94 -8.64
N LYS A 7 4.13 20.02 -7.32
CA LYS A 7 4.08 18.81 -6.47
C LYS A 7 2.80 18.05 -6.81
N LYS A 8 2.90 17.19 -7.83
CA LYS A 8 1.93 16.14 -8.14
C LYS A 8 1.56 15.49 -6.80
N TYR A 9 0.28 15.57 -6.40
CA TYR A 9 -0.25 15.11 -5.11
C TYR A 9 -0.15 13.59 -4.97
N LEU A 10 1.08 13.12 -4.85
CA LEU A 10 1.42 11.73 -4.80
C LEU A 10 1.62 11.34 -3.34
N ILE A 11 0.79 10.40 -2.90
CA ILE A 11 0.89 9.80 -1.58
C ILE A 11 2.20 9.02 -1.51
N SER A 12 2.95 9.21 -0.42
CA SER A 12 4.21 8.50 -0.22
C SER A 12 3.99 7.01 0.02
N ILE A 13 4.99 6.19 -0.29
CA ILE A 13 4.96 4.74 -0.08
C ILE A 13 4.64 4.41 1.39
N GLU A 14 5.23 5.11 2.36
CA GLU A 14 5.02 4.85 3.78
C GLU A 14 3.55 5.05 4.18
N ARG A 15 2.89 6.07 3.61
CA ARG A 15 1.46 6.30 3.84
C ARG A 15 0.61 5.19 3.22
N LEU A 16 1.01 4.65 2.06
CA LEU A 16 0.36 3.50 1.43
C LEU A 16 0.53 2.23 2.28
N HIS A 17 1.72 2.00 2.86
CA HIS A 17 1.94 0.92 3.83
C HIS A 17 1.11 1.09 5.10
N LEU A 18 0.98 2.33 5.60
CA LEU A 18 0.14 2.61 6.77
C LEU A 18 -1.33 2.26 6.49
N ILE A 19 -1.86 2.66 5.33
CA ILE A 19 -3.21 2.29 4.89
C ILE A 19 -3.33 0.77 4.80
N ALA A 20 -2.39 0.11 4.12
CA ALA A 20 -2.41 -1.34 3.96
C ALA A 20 -2.38 -2.08 5.31
N GLY A 21 -1.54 -1.64 6.25
CA GLY A 21 -1.43 -2.18 7.60
C GLY A 21 -2.69 -1.98 8.44
N PHE A 22 -3.25 -0.77 8.46
CA PHE A 22 -4.52 -0.51 9.17
C PHE A 22 -5.67 -1.34 8.61
N SER A 23 -5.80 -1.42 7.29
CA SER A 23 -6.82 -2.22 6.63
C SER A 23 -6.65 -3.72 6.92
N LEU A 24 -5.41 -4.23 7.01
CA LEU A 24 -5.13 -5.60 7.45
C LEU A 24 -5.51 -5.83 8.91
N VAL A 25 -5.22 -4.89 9.82
CA VAL A 25 -5.63 -4.99 11.23
C VAL A 25 -7.15 -5.00 11.36
N LEU A 26 -7.85 -4.11 10.65
CA LEU A 26 -9.33 -4.11 10.61
C LEU A 26 -9.88 -5.43 10.07
N SER A 27 -9.25 -5.97 9.04
CA SER A 27 -9.61 -7.26 8.44
C SER A 27 -9.32 -8.45 9.38
N GLY A 28 -8.20 -8.41 10.10
CA GLY A 28 -7.75 -9.46 11.03
C GLY A 28 -8.45 -9.44 12.39
N ILE A 29 -8.90 -8.27 12.86
CA ILE A 29 -9.87 -8.17 13.98
C ILE A 29 -11.18 -8.86 13.59
N MET A 30 -11.48 -8.96 12.30
CA MET A 30 -12.75 -9.50 11.83
C MET A 30 -12.77 -11.03 11.59
N VAL A 31 -11.68 -11.73 11.22
CA VAL A 31 -11.81 -13.16 10.81
C VAL A 31 -10.56 -14.05 11.00
N TYR A 32 -10.80 -15.29 11.46
CA TYR A 32 -9.94 -16.47 11.27
C TYR A 32 -9.90 -16.82 9.77
N PHE A 33 -8.76 -16.76 9.10
CA PHE A 33 -8.63 -17.07 7.66
C PHE A 33 -9.22 -18.44 7.29
N ILE A 34 -10.42 -18.46 6.71
CA ILE A 34 -11.15 -19.70 6.36
C ILE A 34 -11.22 -19.88 4.84
N ASP A 35 -11.14 -18.80 4.05
CA ASP A 35 -11.44 -18.81 2.62
C ASP A 35 -10.26 -18.45 1.71
N GLY A 36 -10.21 -19.04 0.51
CA GLY A 36 -9.07 -18.91 -0.41
C GLY A 36 -8.85 -17.50 -0.96
N ILE A 37 -9.92 -16.73 -1.11
CA ILE A 37 -9.89 -15.33 -1.57
C ILE A 37 -9.26 -14.41 -0.51
N GLU A 38 -9.62 -14.60 0.76
CA GLU A 38 -9.09 -13.82 1.90
C GLU A 38 -7.59 -14.02 2.03
N MET A 39 -7.15 -15.28 1.89
CA MET A 39 -5.74 -15.63 1.87
C MET A 39 -5.03 -14.99 0.68
N ALA A 40 -5.56 -15.14 -0.55
CA ALA A 40 -4.93 -14.57 -1.75
C ALA A 40 -4.79 -13.03 -1.68
N LEU A 41 -5.82 -12.32 -1.20
CA LEU A 41 -5.77 -10.88 -1.00
C LEU A 41 -4.74 -10.49 0.06
N SER A 42 -4.67 -11.22 1.17
CA SER A 42 -3.72 -10.95 2.25
C SER A 42 -2.28 -11.15 1.78
N TRP A 43 -1.99 -12.26 1.08
CA TRP A 43 -0.69 -12.50 0.45
C TRP A 43 -0.36 -11.43 -0.61
N GLY A 44 -1.36 -10.96 -1.36
CA GLY A 44 -1.21 -9.84 -2.29
C GLY A 44 -0.81 -8.54 -1.59
N VAL A 45 -1.44 -8.22 -0.46
CA VAL A 45 -1.07 -7.05 0.37
C VAL A 45 0.36 -7.20 0.90
N PHE A 46 0.70 -8.34 1.51
CA PHE A 46 2.04 -8.59 2.06
C PHE A 46 3.14 -8.55 0.99
N GLY A 47 2.93 -9.21 -0.15
CA GLY A 47 3.89 -9.21 -1.26
C GLY A 47 4.09 -7.82 -1.84
N ALA A 48 3.01 -7.05 -1.99
CA ALA A 48 3.07 -5.68 -2.48
C ALA A 48 3.78 -4.73 -1.49
N MET A 49 3.54 -4.90 -0.19
CA MET A 49 4.26 -4.17 0.86
C MET A 49 5.75 -4.52 0.88
N TYR A 50 6.10 -5.81 0.74
CA TYR A 50 7.50 -6.26 0.69
C TYR A 50 8.26 -5.64 -0.49
N ILE A 51 7.68 -5.68 -1.70
CA ILE A 51 8.31 -5.14 -2.91
C ILE A 51 8.45 -3.61 -2.85
N SER A 52 7.48 -2.92 -2.25
CA SER A 52 7.48 -1.46 -2.18
C SER A 52 8.36 -0.87 -1.06
N MET A 53 8.76 -1.69 -0.07
CA MET A 53 9.55 -1.24 1.08
C MET A 53 10.96 -0.77 0.68
N SER A 54 11.52 0.17 1.45
CA SER A 54 12.94 0.57 1.36
C SER A 54 13.45 1.08 2.67
N ASP A 55 14.77 0.95 2.83
CA ASP A 55 15.52 1.44 3.98
C ASP A 55 15.55 2.97 4.09
N ILE A 56 15.24 3.69 3.01
CA ILE A 56 15.22 5.16 3.00
C ILE A 56 13.78 5.60 2.68
N GLY A 57 13.23 6.44 3.57
CA GLY A 57 11.92 7.03 3.39
C GLY A 57 11.85 7.89 2.12
N GLU A 58 10.72 7.90 1.45
CA GLU A 58 10.51 8.64 0.21
C GLU A 58 10.75 10.15 0.41
N ASP A 59 10.44 10.67 1.60
CA ASP A 59 10.67 12.06 2.01
C ASP A 59 12.16 12.42 2.16
N ASP A 60 13.01 11.45 2.55
CA ASP A 60 14.46 11.61 2.74
C ASP A 60 15.29 11.18 1.52
N MET A 61 14.64 10.77 0.44
CA MET A 61 15.29 10.25 -0.75
C MET A 61 15.82 11.37 -1.66
N SER A 62 17.03 11.19 -2.22
CA SER A 62 17.59 12.11 -3.21
C SER A 62 16.78 12.11 -4.52
N GLU A 63 16.83 13.21 -5.28
CA GLU A 63 16.14 13.33 -6.56
C GLU A 63 16.61 12.29 -7.59
N GLU A 64 17.90 11.94 -7.57
CA GLU A 64 18.46 10.89 -8.43
C GLU A 64 17.81 9.53 -8.16
N LYS A 65 17.63 9.15 -6.88
CA LYS A 65 16.95 7.90 -6.51
C LYS A 65 15.45 7.95 -6.81
N ARG A 66 14.80 9.11 -6.65
CA ARG A 66 13.37 9.29 -6.98
C ARG A 66 13.07 9.08 -8.46
N ASN A 67 14.00 9.43 -9.35
CA ASN A 67 13.86 9.28 -10.80
C ASN A 67 14.23 7.87 -11.32
N GLN A 68 14.70 6.97 -10.46
CA GLN A 68 14.98 5.61 -10.87
C GLN A 68 13.69 4.83 -11.14
N SER A 69 13.76 3.95 -12.15
CA SER A 69 12.69 2.98 -12.48
C SER A 69 12.28 2.14 -11.26
N SER A 70 13.26 1.75 -10.44
CA SER A 70 13.05 1.00 -9.19
C SER A 70 12.07 1.72 -8.26
N HIS A 71 12.18 3.04 -8.10
CA HIS A 71 11.26 3.82 -7.27
C HIS A 71 9.84 3.84 -7.85
N SER A 72 9.70 3.96 -9.17
CA SER A 72 8.40 3.93 -9.83
C SER A 72 7.69 2.59 -9.66
N ILE A 73 8.42 1.47 -9.77
CA ILE A 73 7.92 0.12 -9.52
C ILE A 73 7.48 -0.01 -8.06
N ARG A 74 8.32 0.41 -7.11
CA ARG A 74 7.98 0.39 -5.68
C ARG A 74 6.69 1.15 -5.39
N ARG A 75 6.48 2.31 -6.01
CA ARG A 75 5.23 3.07 -5.89
C ARG A 75 4.04 2.33 -6.47
N LEU A 76 4.18 1.73 -7.64
CA LEU A 76 3.12 0.91 -8.24
C LEU A 76 2.68 -0.21 -7.28
N PHE A 77 3.63 -0.92 -6.68
CA PHE A 77 3.34 -1.95 -5.68
C PHE A 77 2.75 -1.37 -4.38
N GLY A 78 3.18 -0.19 -3.93
CA GLY A 78 2.55 0.49 -2.80
C GLY A 78 1.06 0.75 -3.05
N TYR A 79 0.69 1.25 -4.24
CA TYR A 79 -0.70 1.46 -4.62
C TYR A 79 -1.47 0.14 -4.76
N ALA A 80 -0.84 -0.91 -5.31
CA ALA A 80 -1.46 -2.23 -5.42
C ALA A 80 -1.79 -2.81 -4.05
N GLY A 81 -0.84 -2.75 -3.10
CA GLY A 81 -1.04 -3.21 -1.72
C GLY A 81 -2.16 -2.46 -1.01
N ALA A 82 -2.19 -1.13 -1.11
CA ALA A 82 -3.28 -0.33 -0.54
C ALA A 82 -4.64 -0.68 -1.17
N SER A 83 -4.69 -0.89 -2.49
CA SER A 83 -5.92 -1.23 -3.21
C SER A 83 -6.45 -2.61 -2.81
N PHE A 84 -5.59 -3.63 -2.75
CA PHE A 84 -5.98 -4.96 -2.29
C PHE A 84 -6.48 -4.93 -0.83
N SER A 85 -5.87 -4.10 0.00
CA SER A 85 -6.30 -3.96 1.39
C SER A 85 -7.68 -3.31 1.53
N LEU A 86 -8.00 -2.31 0.70
CA LEU A 86 -9.35 -1.74 0.63
C LEU A 86 -10.38 -2.74 0.12
N VAL A 87 -10.04 -3.52 -0.91
CA VAL A 87 -10.91 -4.59 -1.44
C VAL A 87 -11.18 -5.64 -0.36
N LEU A 88 -10.16 -6.03 0.41
CA LEU A 88 -10.29 -6.98 1.51
C LEU A 88 -11.24 -6.45 2.61
N VAL A 89 -11.07 -5.19 3.02
CA VAL A 89 -11.99 -4.55 3.99
C VAL A 89 -13.41 -4.52 3.44
N PHE A 90 -13.60 -4.13 2.18
CA PHE A 90 -14.94 -4.08 1.58
C PHE A 90 -15.59 -5.46 1.51
N TYR A 91 -14.83 -6.48 1.11
CA TYR A 91 -15.28 -7.87 1.09
C TYR A 91 -15.79 -8.32 2.48
N TYR A 92 -15.06 -8.00 3.55
CA TYR A 92 -15.51 -8.32 4.91
C TYR A 92 -16.73 -7.52 5.34
N LEU A 93 -16.80 -6.22 5.03
CA LEU A 93 -17.99 -5.41 5.32
C LEU A 93 -19.24 -6.00 4.65
N THR A 94 -19.13 -6.50 3.41
CA THR A 94 -20.26 -7.16 2.72
C THR A 94 -20.64 -8.53 3.28
N LYS A 95 -19.75 -9.21 4.01
CA LYS A 95 -20.07 -10.46 4.70
C LYS A 95 -20.79 -10.25 6.05
N ILE A 96 -20.62 -9.06 6.65
CA ILE A 96 -21.18 -8.73 7.97
C ILE A 96 -22.61 -8.18 7.87
N ILE A 97 -22.92 -7.49 6.77
CA ILE A 97 -24.27 -6.97 6.44
C ILE A 97 -25.10 -8.10 5.83
#